data_AF-A0A743HM93-F1
#
_entry.id   AF-A0A743HM93-F1
#
_cell.length_a   1.000
_cell.length_b   1.000
_cell.length_c   1.000
_cell.angle_alpha   90.00
_cell.angle_beta   90.00
_cell.angle_gamma   90.00
#
_symmetry.space_group_name_H-M   'P 1'
#
loop_
_entity.id
_entity.type
_entity.pdbx_description
1 polymer ?
#
loop_
_entity_poly.entity_id
_entity_poly.type
_entity_poly.pdbx_seq_one_letter_code
_entity_poly.pdbx_strand_id
1 'polypeptide(L)'
;MTSKTDLIARIGLLSEQLGRELPRTGTVAELEMVIASAEAEFEMLSEPADEQGEIICEDLTEGAGAQAGDADETDSEAGATRPVRLSTTLDIYHYMNGKRVREIVAAGREIVIDSSEAGALIAAGHAGAL
;
A
#
# COMPACT_ATOMS: atom_id res chain seq x y z
N MET A 1 15.83 33.39 14.06
CA MET A 1 15.51 33.52 12.63
C MET A 1 16.05 32.27 11.97
N THR A 2 15.20 31.29 11.70
CA THR A 2 15.61 30.07 10.98
C THR A 2 15.88 30.47 9.54
N SER A 3 17.09 30.25 9.05
CA SER A 3 17.43 30.64 7.68
C SER A 3 16.83 29.61 6.72
N LYS A 4 16.54 30.02 5.48
CA LYS A 4 16.04 29.12 4.43
C LYS A 4 16.92 27.86 4.28
N THR A 5 18.23 28.02 4.43
CA THR A 5 19.20 26.92 4.39
C THR A 5 19.03 25.93 5.54
N ASP A 6 18.78 26.41 6.77
CA ASP A 6 18.49 25.56 7.93
C ASP A 6 17.21 24.74 7.73
N LEU A 7 16.17 25.35 7.13
CA LEU A 7 14.92 24.64 6.82
C LEU A 7 15.14 23.54 5.80
N ILE A 8 15.92 23.81 4.73
CA ILE A 8 16.25 22.79 3.72
C ILE A 8 17.04 21.64 4.33
N ALA A 9 17.99 21.94 5.22
CA ALA A 9 18.76 20.91 5.93
C ALA A 9 17.86 20.05 6.83
N ARG A 10 16.91 20.66 7.55
CA ARG A 10 15.94 19.94 8.41
C ARG A 10 15.00 19.06 7.58
N ILE A 11 14.55 19.53 6.42
CA ILE A 11 13.77 18.72 5.47
C ILE A 11 14.60 17.54 4.95
N GLY A 12 15.90 17.73 4.71
CA GLY A 12 16.84 16.66 4.37
C GLY A 12 16.87 15.55 5.44
N LEU A 13 17.07 15.93 6.70
CA LEU A 13 17.08 14.99 7.81
C LEU A 13 15.75 14.24 7.95
N LEU A 14 14.63 14.97 7.92
CA LEU A 14 13.29 14.37 8.00
C LEU A 14 13.00 13.46 6.80
N SER A 15 13.52 13.78 5.61
CA SER A 15 13.37 12.93 4.42
C SER A 15 14.10 11.60 4.58
N GLU A 16 15.29 11.61 5.20
CA GLU A 16 16.02 10.39 5.53
C GLU A 16 15.31 9.58 6.62
N GLN A 17 14.80 10.25 7.66
CA GLN A 17 14.07 9.61 8.76
C GLN A 17 12.75 8.98 8.33
N LEU A 18 12.03 9.61 7.40
CA LEU A 18 10.80 9.07 6.81
C LEU A 18 11.07 8.11 5.65
N GLY A 19 12.33 7.96 5.21
CA GLY A 19 12.71 7.11 4.09
C GLY A 19 12.13 7.56 2.73
N ARG A 20 11.77 8.83 2.58
CA ARG A 20 11.18 9.38 1.34
C ARG A 20 11.64 10.80 1.08
N GLU A 21 11.74 11.19 -0.20
CA GLU A 21 12.12 12.56 -0.55
C GLU A 21 11.01 13.58 -0.24
N LEU A 22 11.37 14.61 0.52
CA LEU A 22 10.50 15.75 0.81
C LEU A 22 10.85 16.96 -0.06
N PRO A 23 9.88 17.80 -0.44
CA PRO A 23 10.13 18.96 -1.28
C PRO A 23 10.97 20.00 -0.53
N ARG A 24 12.12 20.35 -1.12
CA ARG A 24 13.10 21.34 -0.59
C ARG A 24 13.06 22.67 -1.35
N THR A 25 12.05 22.86 -2.19
CA THR A 25 11.88 24.03 -3.05
C THR A 25 10.73 24.89 -2.53
N GLY A 26 10.85 26.22 -2.69
CA GLY A 26 9.82 27.16 -2.28
C GLY A 26 10.32 28.32 -1.44
N THR A 27 9.36 29.05 -0.88
CA THR A 27 9.52 30.13 0.11
C THR A 27 9.76 29.56 1.52
N VAL A 28 10.21 30.40 2.45
CA VAL A 28 10.44 29.99 3.86
C VAL A 28 9.18 29.37 4.47
N ALA A 29 8.01 29.97 4.22
CA ALA A 29 6.73 29.48 4.74
C ALA A 29 6.34 28.10 4.18
N GLU A 30 6.60 27.84 2.90
CA GLU A 30 6.33 26.53 2.30
C GLU A 30 7.24 25.44 2.91
N LEU A 31 8.52 25.76 3.14
CA LEU A 31 9.45 24.85 3.78
C LEU A 31 9.06 24.57 5.24
N GLU A 32 8.60 25.58 5.98
CA GLU A 32 8.09 25.41 7.34
C GLU A 32 6.85 24.50 7.38
N MET A 33 5.94 24.65 6.41
CA MET A 33 4.77 23.78 6.29
C MET A 33 5.14 22.32 6.00
N VAL A 34 6.15 22.11 5.13
CA VAL A 34 6.68 20.77 4.83
C VAL A 34 7.31 20.14 6.07
N ILE A 35 8.08 20.91 6.85
CA ILE A 35 8.67 20.44 8.10
C ILE A 35 7.57 20.06 9.09
N ALA A 36 6.60 20.94 9.33
CA ALA A 36 5.52 20.68 10.28
C ALA A 36 4.71 19.41 9.91
N SER A 37 4.44 19.22 8.62
CA SER A 37 3.77 18.01 8.13
C SER A 37 4.63 16.76 8.29
N ALA A 38 5.93 16.84 8.00
CA ALA A 38 6.85 15.72 8.11
C ALA A 38 7.13 15.34 9.56
N GLU A 39 7.18 16.32 10.47
CA GLU A 39 7.35 16.08 11.91
C GLU A 39 6.11 15.43 12.52
N ALA A 40 4.91 15.87 12.15
CA ALA A 40 3.67 15.23 12.61
C ALA A 40 3.58 13.76 12.16
N GLU A 41 4.02 13.47 10.93
CA GLU A 41 4.06 12.09 10.45
C GLU A 41 5.15 11.27 11.13
N PHE A 42 6.34 11.86 11.31
CA PHE A 42 7.42 11.18 12.04
C PHE A 42 6.98 10.88 13.47
N GLU A 43 6.28 11.80 14.14
CA GLU A 43 5.73 11.62 15.48
C GLU A 43 4.72 10.46 15.52
N MET A 44 3.75 10.40 14.60
CA MET A 44 2.83 9.25 14.49
C MET A 44 3.55 7.90 14.27
N LEU A 45 4.67 7.91 13.55
CA LEU A 45 5.48 6.70 13.31
C LEU A 45 6.39 6.36 14.50
N SER A 46 6.68 7.33 15.36
CA SER A 46 7.56 7.19 16.53
C SER A 46 6.83 7.16 17.86
N GLU A 47 5.49 7.23 17.86
CA GLU A 47 4.66 6.92 19.02
C GLU A 47 5.04 5.52 19.54
N PRO A 48 5.66 5.40 20.74
CA PRO A 48 5.76 4.11 21.38
C PRO A 48 4.34 3.63 21.66
N ALA A 49 4.07 2.38 21.31
CA ALA A 49 2.81 1.72 21.56
C ALA A 49 2.58 1.57 23.08
N ASP A 50 2.23 2.67 23.75
CA ASP A 50 1.84 2.65 25.15
C ASP A 50 0.36 2.22 25.26
N GLU A 51 0.21 0.91 25.41
CA GLU A 51 -0.68 0.22 26.36
C GLU A 51 -2.22 0.29 26.18
N GLN A 52 -2.80 -0.77 25.59
CA GLN A 52 -3.61 -1.79 26.32
C GLN A 52 -4.49 -2.63 25.37
N GLY A 53 -4.23 -3.94 25.35
CA GLY A 53 -5.05 -4.92 24.64
C GLY A 53 -4.49 -6.34 24.78
N GLU A 54 -4.34 -6.79 26.02
CA GLU A 54 -3.96 -8.17 26.38
C GLU A 54 -4.86 -9.21 25.70
N ILE A 55 -4.27 -10.09 24.88
CA ILE A 55 -4.67 -11.49 24.72
C ILE A 55 -3.38 -12.36 24.61
N ILE A 56 -2.90 -12.80 25.79
CA ILE A 56 -2.33 -14.12 26.14
C ILE A 56 -1.35 -14.86 25.20
N CYS A 57 -0.12 -14.96 25.73
CA CYS A 57 0.73 -16.15 25.96
C CYS A 57 1.20 -17.07 24.83
N GLU A 58 2.55 -17.06 24.72
CA GLU A 58 3.47 -18.22 24.68
C GLU A 58 3.44 -19.13 23.45
N ASP A 59 4.42 -18.93 22.58
CA ASP A 59 5.48 -19.95 22.44
C ASP A 59 6.85 -19.27 22.28
N LEU A 60 7.63 -19.32 23.35
CA LEU A 60 9.06 -19.09 23.32
C LEU A 60 9.71 -20.29 22.64
N THR A 61 10.09 -20.14 21.37
CA THR A 61 11.18 -20.94 20.82
C THR A 61 12.19 -20.04 20.13
N GLU A 62 13.07 -19.40 20.93
CA GLU A 62 14.39 -19.00 20.46
C GLU A 62 15.16 -20.26 20.04
N GLY A 63 15.12 -20.55 18.75
CA GLY A 63 16.02 -21.47 18.08
C GLY A 63 16.91 -20.68 17.14
N ALA A 64 18.09 -20.29 17.60
CA ALA A 64 19.18 -19.87 16.73
C ALA A 64 19.42 -20.97 15.67
N GLY A 65 19.11 -20.66 14.42
CA GLY A 65 19.25 -21.58 13.30
C GLY A 65 19.44 -20.79 12.02
N ALA A 66 20.64 -20.89 11.46
CA ALA A 66 20.99 -20.32 10.18
C ALA A 66 20.10 -20.85 9.02
N GLN A 67 20.07 -20.06 7.94
CA GLN A 67 19.67 -20.43 6.58
C GLN A 67 18.17 -20.64 6.30
N ALA A 68 17.62 -19.74 5.49
CA ALA A 68 16.95 -19.99 4.20
C ALA A 68 15.70 -19.12 3.99
N GLY A 69 15.68 -18.39 2.87
CA GLY A 69 14.51 -18.25 1.99
C GLY A 69 13.36 -17.32 2.40
N ASP A 70 13.00 -16.45 1.45
CA ASP A 70 11.65 -15.97 1.12
C ASP A 70 10.87 -15.05 2.08
N ALA A 71 10.50 -13.85 1.59
CA ALA A 71 9.18 -13.63 0.96
C ALA A 71 8.88 -12.12 0.74
N ASP A 72 8.70 -11.70 -0.52
CA ASP A 72 7.41 -11.14 -0.98
C ASP A 72 7.36 -11.21 -2.52
N GLU A 73 7.43 -12.43 -3.05
CA GLU A 73 6.67 -12.75 -4.24
C GLU A 73 5.32 -13.29 -3.75
N THR A 74 4.33 -12.42 -3.60
CA THR A 74 2.94 -12.88 -3.53
C THR A 74 2.49 -13.26 -4.95
N ASP A 75 3.07 -14.32 -5.50
CA ASP A 75 2.58 -15.04 -6.67
C ASP A 75 1.90 -16.33 -6.19
N SER A 76 0.70 -16.57 -6.72
CA SER A 76 0.06 -17.89 -6.74
C SER A 76 -0.40 -18.48 -5.40
N GLU A 77 -1.40 -17.85 -4.76
CA GLU A 77 -2.56 -18.70 -4.52
C GLU A 77 -3.21 -18.89 -5.90
N ALA A 78 -3.15 -20.12 -6.41
CA ALA A 78 -3.91 -20.54 -7.59
C ALA A 78 -5.41 -20.54 -7.24
N GLY A 79 -5.94 -19.36 -6.89
CA GLY A 79 -7.36 -19.09 -6.89
C GLY A 79 -7.83 -19.33 -8.32
N ALA A 80 -8.84 -20.19 -8.48
CA ALA A 80 -9.41 -20.45 -9.79
C ALA A 80 -9.79 -19.10 -10.41
N THR A 81 -9.15 -18.72 -11.51
CA THR A 81 -9.52 -17.49 -12.23
C THR A 81 -10.71 -17.80 -13.13
N ARG A 82 -11.62 -16.84 -13.29
CA ARG A 82 -12.81 -17.00 -14.12
C ARG A 82 -13.00 -15.78 -15.02
N PRO A 83 -13.38 -16.00 -16.29
CA PRO A 83 -13.83 -14.91 -17.15
C PRO A 83 -15.19 -14.38 -16.67
N VAL A 84 -15.31 -13.07 -16.56
CA VAL A 84 -16.56 -12.36 -16.30
C VAL A 84 -16.74 -11.24 -17.31
N ARG A 85 -17.98 -10.89 -17.61
CA ARG A 85 -18.30 -9.71 -18.42
C ARG A 85 -18.75 -8.57 -17.53
N LEU A 86 -18.06 -7.44 -17.61
CA LEU A 86 -18.47 -6.25 -16.86
C LEU A 86 -19.77 -5.68 -17.44
N SER A 87 -20.66 -5.22 -16.56
CA SER A 87 -21.88 -4.49 -16.91
C SER A 87 -21.72 -2.98 -16.70
N THR A 88 -20.71 -2.57 -15.93
CA THR A 88 -20.39 -1.18 -15.62
C THR A 88 -18.89 -0.93 -15.83
N THR A 89 -18.51 0.30 -16.18
CA THR A 89 -17.11 0.70 -16.26
C THR A 89 -16.52 0.78 -14.86
N LEU A 90 -15.45 0.03 -14.59
CA LEU A 90 -14.82 -0.04 -13.28
C LEU A 90 -13.28 -0.03 -13.38
N ASP A 91 -12.64 0.53 -12.37
CA ASP A 91 -11.21 0.40 -12.13
C ASP A 91 -10.95 -0.83 -11.27
N ILE A 92 -10.40 -1.89 -11.87
CA ILE A 92 -10.24 -3.19 -11.21
C ILE A 92 -8.95 -3.90 -11.62
N TYR A 93 -8.54 -4.82 -10.76
CA TYR A 93 -7.46 -5.76 -11.07
C TYR A 93 -8.01 -6.91 -11.90
N HIS A 94 -7.35 -7.20 -13.01
CA HIS A 94 -7.65 -8.36 -13.83
C HIS A 94 -6.38 -8.95 -14.43
N TYR A 95 -6.47 -10.19 -14.88
CA TYR A 95 -5.36 -10.92 -15.47
C TYR A 95 -5.34 -10.69 -16.98
N MET A 96 -4.28 -10.04 -17.46
CA MET A 96 -3.93 -10.01 -18.88
C MET A 96 -2.71 -10.90 -19.11
N ASN A 97 -2.84 -11.91 -19.95
CA ASN A 97 -1.74 -12.82 -20.31
C ASN A 97 -1.05 -13.45 -19.08
N GLY A 98 -1.82 -13.78 -18.04
CA GLY A 98 -1.31 -14.34 -16.79
C GLY A 98 -0.72 -13.31 -15.81
N LYS A 99 -0.68 -12.03 -16.17
CA LYS A 99 -0.22 -10.95 -15.28
C LYS A 99 -1.40 -10.17 -14.72
N ARG A 100 -1.44 -9.99 -13.40
CA ARG A 100 -2.41 -9.12 -12.74
C ARG A 100 -2.10 -7.65 -13.04
N VAL A 101 -3.04 -6.95 -13.65
CA VAL A 101 -2.94 -5.54 -14.02
C VAL A 101 -4.18 -4.79 -13.53
N ARG A 102 -3.98 -3.58 -13.03
CA ARG A 102 -5.07 -2.65 -12.72
C ARG A 102 -5.38 -1.80 -13.94
N GLU A 103 -6.60 -1.88 -14.43
CA GLU A 103 -7.06 -1.08 -15.58
C GLU A 103 -8.49 -0.60 -15.35
N ILE A 104 -8.81 0.56 -15.91
CA ILE A 104 -10.18 1.02 -16.06
C ILE A 104 -10.81 0.29 -17.24
N VAL A 105 -11.61 -0.72 -16.94
CA VAL A 105 -12.26 -1.57 -17.94
C VAL A 105 -13.67 -1.06 -18.20
N ALA A 106 -13.98 -0.78 -19.46
CA ALA A 106 -15.30 -0.32 -19.87
C ALA A 106 -16.38 -1.41 -19.70
N ALA A 107 -17.63 -0.98 -19.46
CA ALA A 107 -18.79 -1.86 -19.49
C ALA A 107 -18.85 -2.67 -20.80
N GLY A 108 -19.24 -3.94 -20.69
CA GLY A 108 -19.37 -4.89 -21.80
C GLY A 108 -18.09 -5.64 -22.14
N ARG A 109 -16.93 -5.28 -21.56
CA ARG A 109 -15.68 -6.05 -21.75
C ARG A 109 -15.67 -7.33 -20.92
N GLU A 110 -15.08 -8.35 -21.51
CA GLU A 110 -14.74 -9.61 -20.86
C GLU A 110 -13.33 -9.51 -20.28
N ILE A 111 -13.19 -9.94 -19.03
CA ILE A 111 -11.92 -9.93 -18.29
C ILE A 111 -11.80 -11.20 -17.45
N VAL A 112 -10.57 -11.55 -17.12
CA VAL A 112 -10.27 -12.68 -16.24
C VAL A 112 -9.89 -12.15 -14.87
N ILE A 113 -10.58 -12.58 -13.83
CA ILE A 113 -10.33 -12.18 -12.44
C ILE A 113 -10.40 -13.40 -11.53
N ASP A 114 -10.01 -13.25 -10.27
CA ASP A 114 -10.18 -14.30 -9.27
C ASP A 114 -11.65 -14.67 -9.07
N SER A 115 -11.94 -15.96 -8.86
CA SER A 115 -13.30 -16.43 -8.60
C SER A 115 -13.95 -15.76 -7.38
N SER A 116 -13.16 -15.40 -6.38
CA SER A 116 -13.63 -14.64 -5.20
C SER A 116 -14.09 -13.23 -5.59
N GLU A 117 -13.27 -12.50 -6.34
CA GLU A 117 -13.60 -11.16 -6.83
C GLU A 117 -14.77 -11.20 -7.82
N ALA A 118 -14.83 -12.20 -8.69
CA ALA A 118 -15.96 -12.43 -9.58
C ALA A 118 -17.28 -12.58 -8.81
N GLY A 119 -17.28 -13.35 -7.73
CA GLY A 119 -18.46 -13.51 -6.86
C GLY A 119 -18.93 -12.17 -6.31
N ALA A 120 -18.00 -11.35 -5.80
CA ALA A 120 -18.32 -10.02 -5.26
C ALA A 120 -18.88 -9.07 -6.34
N LEU A 121 -18.27 -9.04 -7.53
CA LEU A 121 -18.72 -8.18 -8.63
C LEU A 121 -20.07 -8.61 -9.20
N ILE A 122 -20.34 -9.92 -9.24
CA ILE A 122 -21.64 -10.45 -9.67
C ILE A 122 -22.72 -10.15 -8.62
N ALA A 123 -22.42 -10.36 -7.33
CA ALA A 123 -23.34 -10.06 -6.24
C ALA A 123 -23.70 -8.55 -6.18
N ALA A 124 -22.73 -7.69 -6.49
CA ALA A 124 -22.94 -6.24 -6.59
C ALA A 124 -23.67 -5.80 -7.88
N GLY A 125 -23.90 -6.72 -8.83
CA GLY A 125 -24.53 -6.42 -10.12
C GLY A 125 -23.63 -5.66 -11.10
N HIS A 126 -22.33 -5.60 -10.83
CA HIS A 126 -21.36 -4.93 -11.69
C HIS A 126 -20.77 -5.82 -12.78
N ALA A 127 -20.85 -7.14 -12.61
CA ALA A 127 -20.40 -8.13 -13.59
C ALA A 127 -21.43 -9.26 -13.76
N GLY A 128 -21.41 -9.89 -14.93
CA GLY A 128 -22.16 -11.11 -15.21
C GLY A 128 -21.21 -12.29 -15.35
N ALA A 129 -21.58 -13.44 -14.77
CA ALA A 129 -20.91 -14.70 -15.05
C ALA A 129 -21.10 -15.07 -16.53
N LEU A 130 -20.03 -15.56 -17.14
CA LEU A 130 -20.04 -16.20 -18.45
C LEU A 130 -20.11 -17.72 -18.30
#